data_AF-A0A101P5E1-F1
#
_entry.id   AF-A0A101P5E1-F1
#
_cell.length_a   1.000
_cell.length_b   1.000
_cell.length_c   1.000
_cell.angle_alpha   90.00
_cell.angle_beta   90.00
_cell.angle_gamma   90.00
#
_symmetry.space_group_name_H-M   'P 1'
#
loop_
_entity.id
_entity.type
_entity.pdbx_description
1 polymer ?
#
loop_
_entity_poly.entity_id
_entity_poly.type
_entity_poly.pdbx_seq_one_letter_code
_entity_poly.pdbx_strand_id
1 'polypeptide(L)' 'MPQGNSTSKVSRWDRHGREHVVQVQRTGVQRTIRCDTCGWRRGAQFLPWLKAEEHLAEEHQATIDPSTARQPSR' A
#
# COMPACT_ATOMS: atom_id res chain seq x y z
N MET A 1 9.89 -25.33 5.56
CA MET A 1 10.17 -23.87 5.62
C MET A 1 9.07 -23.15 4.85
N PRO A 2 8.31 -22.19 5.42
CA PRO A 2 7.29 -21.48 4.67
C PRO A 2 7.95 -20.69 3.53
N GLN A 3 7.60 -21.03 2.30
CA GLN A 3 8.04 -20.33 1.09
C GLN A 3 7.34 -18.96 1.09
N GLY A 4 7.98 -17.98 1.75
CA GLY A 4 7.38 -16.71 2.14
C GLY A 4 7.16 -15.76 0.97
N ASN A 5 6.00 -15.85 0.32
CA ASN A 5 5.45 -14.81 -0.55
C ASN A 5 4.82 -13.68 0.29
N SER A 6 5.61 -13.05 1.17
CA SER A 6 5.10 -12.00 2.06
C SER A 6 4.45 -10.88 1.24
N THR A 7 3.11 -10.81 1.31
CA THR A 7 2.31 -9.76 0.71
C THR A 7 1.90 -8.80 1.80
N SER A 8 2.28 -7.54 1.67
CA SER A 8 1.87 -6.47 2.56
C SER A 8 0.85 -5.60 1.85
N LYS A 9 -0.04 -4.95 2.59
CA LYS A 9 -0.99 -3.97 2.05
C LYS A 9 -0.85 -2.64 2.76
N VAL A 10 -0.96 -1.56 2.01
CA VAL A 10 -1.00 -0.18 2.48
C VAL A 10 -2.36 0.36 2.07
N SER A 11 -3.14 0.80 3.03
CA SER A 11 -4.48 1.34 2.80
C SER A 11 -4.58 2.75 3.36
N ARG A 12 -5.17 3.65 2.58
CA ARG A 12 -5.41 5.05 2.95
C ARG A 12 -6.78 5.47 2.46
N TRP A 13 -7.37 6.47 3.12
CA TRP A 13 -8.61 7.09 2.67
C TRP A 13 -8.30 8.44 2.02
N ASP A 14 -9.05 8.74 0.97
CA ASP A 14 -9.09 10.08 0.40
C ASP A 14 -10.08 10.97 1.16
N ARG A 15 -10.12 12.25 0.80
CA ARG A 15 -10.97 13.25 1.48
C ARG A 15 -12.47 13.00 1.30
N HIS A 16 -12.86 12.23 0.29
CA HIS A 16 -14.24 11.80 0.05
C HIS A 16 -14.60 10.52 0.83
N GLY A 17 -13.66 9.93 1.58
CA GLY A 17 -13.89 8.74 2.39
C GLY A 17 -13.88 7.43 1.61
N ARG A 18 -13.30 7.39 0.40
CA ARG A 18 -13.09 6.14 -0.35
C ARG A 18 -11.78 5.52 0.11
N GLU A 19 -11.80 4.20 0.26
CA GLU A 19 -10.61 3.45 0.61
C GLU A 19 -9.80 3.13 -0.65
N HIS A 20 -8.52 3.48 -0.59
CA HIS A 20 -7.53 3.15 -1.60
C HIS A 20 -6.53 2.16 -1.01
N VAL A 21 -6.30 1.06 -1.72
CA VAL A 21 -5.45 -0.05 -1.25
C VAL A 21 -4.36 -0.32 -2.25
N VAL A 22 -3.13 -0.38 -1.77
CA VAL A 22 -1.94 -0.76 -2.52
C VAL A 22 -1.34 -2.02 -1.91
N GLN A 23 -1.19 -3.05 -2.73
CA GLN A 23 -0.55 -4.31 -2.39
C GLN A 23 0.94 -4.27 -2.75
N VAL A 24 1.80 -4.71 -1.83
CA VAL A 24 3.23 -4.88 -2.03
C VAL A 24 3.54 -6.36 -1.95
N GLN A 25 3.83 -6.97 -3.09
CA GLN A 25 4.14 -8.38 -3.22
C GLN A 25 5.65 -8.56 -3.37
N ARG A 26 6.24 -9.50 -2.64
CA ARG A 26 7.66 -9.85 -2.80
C ARG A 26 7.83 -10.86 -3.93
N THR A 27 8.61 -10.48 -4.94
CA THR A 27 8.87 -11.31 -6.12
C THR A 27 10.39 -11.45 -6.28
N GLY A 28 10.97 -12.42 -5.56
CA GLY A 28 12.43 -12.60 -5.49
C GLY A 28 13.12 -11.47 -4.72
N VAL A 29 14.07 -10.79 -5.38
CA VAL A 29 14.83 -9.64 -4.82
C VAL A 29 14.08 -8.31 -4.94
N GLN A 30 13.12 -8.21 -5.84
CA GLN A 30 12.32 -7.00 -6.04
C GLN A 30 10.96 -7.15 -5.35
N ARG A 31 10.29 -6.01 -5.12
CA ARG A 31 8.90 -5.99 -4.67
C ARG A 31 8.05 -5.32 -5.73
N THR A 32 6.92 -5.93 -6.06
CA THR A 32 5.93 -5.36 -6.96
C THR A 32 4.88 -4.66 -6.13
N ILE A 33 4.73 -3.36 -6.38
CA ILE A 33 3.68 -2.51 -5.83
C ILE A 33 2.53 -2.52 -6.84
N ARG A 34 1.31 -2.74 -6.37
CA ARG A 34 0.10 -2.71 -7.20
C ARG A 34 -1.02 -1.99 -6.48
N CYS A 35 -1.60 -0.96 -7.07
CA CYS A 35 -2.83 -0.35 -6.59
C CYS A 35 -4.03 -1.20 -7.04
N ASP A 36 -4.86 -1.60 -6.09
CA ASP A 36 -6.08 -2.37 -6.38
C ASP A 36 -7.17 -1.46 -6.96
N THR A 37 -7.16 -0.18 -6.60
CA THR A 37 -8.17 0.79 -7.00
C THR A 37 -8.05 1.23 -8.47
N CYS A 38 -6.83 1.48 -8.96
CA CYS A 38 -6.60 1.98 -10.32
C CYS A 38 -5.80 1.00 -11.21
N GLY A 39 -5.37 -0.14 -10.67
CA GLY A 39 -4.59 -1.13 -11.40
C GLY A 39 -3.12 -0.74 -11.64
N TRP A 40 -2.68 0.41 -11.12
CA TRP A 40 -1.28 0.85 -11.23
C TRP A 40 -0.33 -0.21 -10.70
N ARG A 41 0.81 -0.43 -11.36
CA ARG A 41 1.82 -1.39 -10.96
C ARG A 41 3.23 -0.87 -11.16
N ARG A 42 4.13 -1.12 -10.20
CA ARG A 42 5.54 -0.74 -10.29
C ARG A 42 6.43 -1.70 -9.51
N GLY A 43 7.58 -2.05 -10.08
CA GLY A 43 8.64 -2.75 -9.35
C GLY A 43 9.49 -1.75 -8.56
N ALA A 44 9.77 -2.06 -7.29
CA ALA A 44 10.63 -1.28 -6.42
C ALA A 44 11.62 -2.20 -5.68
N GLN A 45 12.89 -1.80 -5.72
CA GLN A 45 13.97 -2.46 -4.98
C GLN A 45 14.15 -1.86 -3.58
N PHE A 46 13.92 -0.56 -3.47
CA PHE A 46 14.08 0.21 -2.23
C PHE A 46 12.78 0.92 -1.90
N LEU A 47 12.49 0.99 -0.60
CA LEU A 47 11.36 1.75 -0.02
C LEU A 47 10.00 1.50 -0.73
N PRO A 48 9.59 0.23 -0.93
CA PRO A 48 8.38 -0.08 -1.69
C PRO A 48 7.10 0.38 -0.97
N TRP A 49 7.11 0.49 0.36
CA TRP A 49 5.99 1.05 1.13
C TRP A 49 5.90 2.57 0.97
N LEU A 50 7.01 3.29 1.04
CA LEU A 50 7.01 4.73 0.77
C LEU A 50 6.46 5.03 -0.62
N LYS A 51 6.90 4.26 -1.64
CA LYS A 51 6.40 4.41 -3.01
C LYS A 51 4.91 4.09 -3.15
N ALA A 52 4.39 3.17 -2.33
CA ALA A 52 2.95 2.91 -2.26
C ALA A 52 2.18 4.09 -1.65
N GLU A 53 2.71 4.70 -0.59
CA GLU A 53 2.12 5.87 0.06
C GLU A 53 2.18 7.13 -0.82
N GLU A 54 3.30 7.36 -1.51
CA GLU A 54 3.43 8.45 -2.50
C GLU A 54 2.36 8.32 -3.59
N HIS A 55 2.15 7.11 -4.13
CA HIS A 55 1.09 6.88 -5.10
C HIS A 55 -0.30 7.21 -4.54
N LEU A 56 -0.59 6.79 -3.31
CA LEU A 56 -1.86 7.10 -2.65
C LEU A 56 -2.05 8.61 -2.46
N ALA A 57 -1.01 9.33 -2.04
CA ALA A 57 -1.07 10.77 -1.83
C ALA A 57 -1.21 11.56 -3.14
N GLU A 58 -0.39 11.25 -4.15
CA GLU A 58 -0.29 12.03 -5.38
C GLU A 58 -1.45 11.73 -6.35
N GLU A 59 -1.76 10.45 -6.59
CA GLU A 59 -2.73 10.05 -7.62
C GLU A 59 -4.16 9.99 -7.07
N HIS A 60 -4.31 9.74 -5.77
CA HIS A 60 -5.61 9.50 -5.14
C HIS A 60 -5.95 10.51 -4.05
N GLN A 61 -5.03 11.41 -3.68
CA GLN A 61 -5.20 12.32 -2.54
C GLN A 61 -5.58 11.56 -1.25
N ALA A 62 -5.19 10.27 -1.19
CA ALA A 62 -5.47 9.34 -0.12
C ALA A 62 -4.40 9.47 0.96
N THR A 63 -4.50 10.56 1.72
CA THR A 63 -3.53 10.92 2.76
C THR A 63 -4.02 10.59 4.17
N ILE A 64 -5.29 10.19 4.34
CA ILE A 64 -5.84 9.87 5.64
C ILE A 64 -5.46 8.43 5.97
N ASP A 65 -4.75 8.23 7.08
CA ASP A 65 -4.40 6.90 7.57
C ASP A 65 -5.57 6.28 8.35
N PRO A 66 -6.21 5.20 7.87
CA PRO A 66 -7.27 4.51 8.61
C PRO A 66 -6.73 3.75 9.82
N SER A 67 -5.42 3.50 9.91
CA SER A 67 -4.81 2.85 11.07
C SER A 67 -4.83 3.74 12.31
N THR A 68 -4.82 5.07 12.13
CA THR A 68 -5.06 6.07 13.19
C THR A 68 -6.48 5.96 13.75
N ALA A 69 -7.46 5.60 12.93
CA ALA A 69 -8.84 5.33 13.39
C ALA A 69 -9.00 3.93 14.01
N ARG A 70 -8.06 3.01 13.77
CA ARG A 70 -8.04 1.62 14.25
C ARG A 70 -6.88 1.39 15.22
N GLN A 71 -6.77 2.23 16.24
CA GLN A 71 -6.16 1.81 17.51
C GLN A 71 -7.17 2.02 18.64
N PRO A 72 -7.91 0.96 18.99
CA PRO A 72 -8.03 0.66 20.41
C PRO A 72 -7.75 -0.83 20.66
N SER A 73 -6.74 -1.11 21.48
CA SER A 73 -6.53 -2.29 22.34
C SER A 73 -5.11 -2.14 22.92
N ARG A 74 -4.93 -1.39 24.00
CA ARG A 74 -4.99 -1.86 25.41
C ARG A 74 -3.89 -2.87 25.75
#